data_AF-A0A1G0K2G8-F1
#
_entry.id   AF-A0A1G0K2G8-F1
#
_cell.length_a   1.000
_cell.length_b   1.000
_cell.length_c   1.000
_cell.angle_alpha   90.00
_cell.angle_beta   90.00
_cell.angle_gamma   90.00
#
_symmetry.space_group_name_H-M   'P 1'
#
loop_
_entity.id
_entity.type
_entity.pdbx_description
1 polymer ?
#
loop_
_entity_poly.entity_id
_entity_poly.type
_entity_poly.pdbx_seq_one_letter_code
_entity_poly.pdbx_strand_id
1 'polypeptide(L)'
;MPPIATQSPKVARLETRISRELMEVLRRAAELQDRTLTDFVVGAAQEAARKVIAEAGVVQLSIVDQQLFAAALIDPPKPKAALKRAFARRRKLIG
;
A
#
# COMPACT_ATOMS: atom_id res chain seq x y z
N MET A 1 45.30 11.36 -6.53
CA MET A 1 44.12 10.60 -6.08
C MET A 1 42.95 11.55 -5.94
N PRO A 2 41.82 11.34 -6.64
CA PRO A 2 40.60 12.06 -6.34
C PRO A 2 39.98 11.54 -5.02
N PRO A 3 39.27 12.39 -4.25
CA PRO A 3 38.65 11.98 -2.99
C PRO A 3 37.45 11.04 -3.24
N ILE A 4 37.39 9.95 -2.48
CA ILE A 4 36.24 9.05 -2.45
C ILE A 4 35.10 9.79 -1.75
N ALA A 5 34.03 10.09 -2.48
CA ALA A 5 32.79 10.58 -1.92
C ALA A 5 32.26 9.56 -0.90
N THR A 6 32.26 9.92 0.38
CA THR A 6 31.67 9.12 1.45
C THR A 6 30.15 9.18 1.26
N GLN A 7 29.58 8.13 0.68
CA GLN A 7 28.12 7.96 0.64
C GLN A 7 27.63 7.87 2.09
N SER A 8 26.85 8.86 2.54
CA SER A 8 26.17 8.80 3.82
C SER A 8 25.23 7.59 3.82
N PRO A 9 25.24 6.73 4.85
CA PRO A 9 24.31 5.61 4.91
C PRO A 9 22.87 6.18 4.89
N LYS A 10 22.02 5.66 3.99
CA LYS A 10 20.60 6.04 3.84
C LYS A 10 19.79 5.58 5.05
N VAL A 11 20.06 6.15 6.21
CA VAL A 11 19.36 5.87 7.47
C VAL A 11 18.45 7.07 7.76
N ALA A 12 17.15 6.82 7.79
CA ALA A 12 16.15 7.80 8.23
C ALA A 12 15.77 7.52 9.68
N ARG A 13 15.66 8.56 10.50
CA ARG A 13 15.24 8.44 11.91
C ARG A 13 13.76 8.82 12.02
N LEU A 14 12.98 7.94 12.63
CA LEU A 14 11.60 8.20 12.98
C LEU A 14 11.54 8.67 14.43
N GLU A 15 11.23 9.95 14.64
CA GLU A 15 11.06 10.53 15.98
C GLU A 15 9.57 10.65 16.30
N THR A 16 9.12 9.97 17.35
CA THR A 16 7.72 10.05 17.80
C THR A 16 7.70 10.17 19.31
N ARG A 17 6.77 11.00 19.81
CA ARG A 17 6.46 11.06 21.24
C ARG A 17 5.31 10.12 21.51
N ILE A 18 5.48 9.20 22.46
CA ILE A 18 4.43 8.28 22.89
C ILE A 18 4.15 8.50 24.38
N SER A 19 2.92 8.20 24.79
CA SER A 19 2.55 8.23 26.21
C SER A 19 3.30 7.14 26.98
N ARG A 20 3.45 7.34 28.29
CA ARG A 20 4.08 6.35 29.17
C ARG A 20 3.32 5.03 29.19
N GLU A 21 1.99 5.09 29.15
CA GLU A 21 1.13 3.90 29.10
C GLU A 21 1.37 3.08 27.84
N LEU A 22 1.41 3.73 26.66
CA LEU A 22 1.69 3.04 25.41
C LEU A 22 3.08 2.40 25.42
N MET A 23 4.07 3.08 25.99
CA MET A 23 5.43 2.58 26.14
C MET A 23 5.51 1.28 26.96
N GLU A 24 4.75 1.17 28.06
CA GLU A 24 4.70 -0.05 28.87
C GLU A 24 4.03 -1.21 28.13
N VAL A 25 2.94 -0.93 27.39
CA VAL A 25 2.26 -1.95 26.56
C VAL A 25 3.19 -2.47 25.47
N LEU A 26 3.89 -1.59 24.75
CA LEU A 26 4.84 -1.96 23.70
C LEU A 26 6.01 -2.78 24.26
N ARG A 27 6.53 -2.40 25.44
CA ARG A 27 7.60 -3.17 26.10
C ARG A 27 7.12 -4.57 26.44
N ARG A 28 5.92 -4.70 27.03
CA ARG A 28 5.35 -6.01 27.36
C ARG A 28 5.15 -6.88 26.12
N ALA A 29 4.67 -6.30 25.03
CA ALA A 29 4.49 -7.01 23.77
C ALA A 29 5.83 -7.47 23.17
N ALA A 30 6.88 -6.65 23.26
CA ALA A 30 8.22 -7.00 22.80
C ALA A 30 8.82 -8.15 23.63
N GLU A 31 8.68 -8.10 24.97
CA GLU A 31 9.09 -9.19 25.88
C GLU A 31 8.41 -10.52 25.53
N LEU A 32 7.10 -10.50 25.25
CA LEU A 32 6.35 -11.70 24.88
C LEU A 32 6.79 -12.33 23.55
N GLN A 33 7.48 -11.57 22.70
CA GLN A 33 8.04 -12.06 21.43
C GLN A 33 9.55 -12.31 21.48
N ASP A 34 10.16 -12.21 22.67
CA ASP A 34 11.62 -12.30 22.87
C ASP A 34 12.41 -11.32 21.97
N ARG A 35 11.88 -10.09 21.80
CA ARG A 35 12.49 -9.04 20.97
C ARG A 35 12.75 -7.77 21.76
N THR A 36 13.71 -6.98 21.27
CA THR A 36 13.89 -5.62 21.80
C THR A 36 12.71 -4.74 21.41
N LEU A 37 12.42 -3.71 22.22
CA LEU A 37 11.36 -2.74 21.92
C LEU A 37 11.53 -2.10 20.54
N THR A 38 12.75 -1.68 20.20
CA THR A 38 13.01 -1.01 18.92
C THR A 38 12.71 -1.94 17.75
N ASP A 39 13.17 -3.18 17.84
CA ASP A 39 12.91 -4.19 16.80
C ASP A 39 11.41 -4.52 16.68
N PHE A 40 10.73 -4.64 17.82
CA PHE A 40 9.28 -4.83 17.86
C PHE A 40 8.52 -3.68 17.18
N VAL A 41 8.84 -2.42 17.51
CA VAL A 41 8.17 -1.25 16.94
C VAL A 41 8.44 -1.13 15.44
N VAL A 42 9.68 -1.35 15.00
CA VAL A 42 10.03 -1.31 13.57
C VAL A 42 9.32 -2.43 12.81
N GLY A 43 9.30 -3.65 13.36
CA GLY A 43 8.59 -4.79 12.78
C GLY A 43 7.09 -4.54 12.67
N ALA A 44 6.45 -4.09 13.74
CA ALA A 44 5.02 -3.77 13.76
C ALA A 44 4.67 -2.65 12.76
N ALA A 45 5.49 -1.60 12.70
CA ALA A 45 5.30 -0.52 11.72
C ALA A 45 5.44 -1.03 10.28
N GLN A 46 6.42 -1.91 10.01
CA GLN A 46 6.62 -2.51 8.69
C GLN A 46 5.44 -3.39 8.28
N GLU A 47 4.95 -4.22 9.19
CA GLU A 47 3.79 -5.10 8.93
C GLU A 47 2.53 -4.28 8.65
N ALA A 48 2.23 -3.28 9.49
CA ALA A 48 1.10 -2.39 9.30
C ALA A 48 1.19 -1.64 7.97
N ALA A 49 2.37 -1.09 7.64
CA ALA A 49 2.57 -0.39 6.38
C ALA A 49 2.36 -1.30 5.16
N ARG A 50 2.91 -2.52 5.19
CA ARG A 50 2.72 -3.51 4.11
C ARG A 50 1.25 -3.86 3.94
N LYS A 51 0.53 -4.07 5.04
CA LYS A 51 -0.90 -4.38 5.01
C LYS A 51 -1.70 -3.24 4.37
N VAL A 52 -1.49 -2.00 4.81
CA VAL A 52 -2.19 -0.83 4.25
C VAL A 52 -1.88 -0.63 2.76
N ILE A 53 -0.62 -0.79 2.35
CA ILE A 53 -0.23 -0.67 0.93
C ILE A 53 -0.87 -1.79 0.09
N ALA A 54 -0.86 -3.02 0.59
CA ALA A 54 -1.48 -4.15 -0.10
C ALA A 54 -2.98 -3.95 -0.24
N GLU A 55 -3.67 -3.53 0.82
CA GLU A 55 -5.10 -3.27 0.83
C GLU A 55 -5.50 -2.10 -0.10
N ALA A 56 -4.68 -1.06 -0.20
CA ALA A 56 -4.95 0.08 -1.09
C ALA A 56 -5.02 -0.31 -2.58
N GLY A 57 -4.35 -1.39 -2.98
CA GLY A 57 -4.37 -1.91 -4.35
C GLY A 57 -5.49 -2.92 -4.63
N VAL A 58 -6.25 -3.35 -3.62
CA VAL A 58 -7.25 -4.40 -3.75
C VAL A 58 -8.65 -3.79 -3.88
N VAL A 59 -9.31 -4.08 -5.00
CA VAL A 59 -10.74 -3.81 -5.16
C VAL A 59 -11.52 -4.97 -4.56
N GLN A 60 -12.13 -4.76 -3.40
CA GLN A 60 -13.04 -5.75 -2.81
C GLN A 60 -14.40 -5.66 -3.51
N LEU A 61 -14.79 -6.77 -4.13
CA LEU A 61 -16.07 -6.91 -4.82
C LEU A 61 -17.00 -7.81 -4.01
N SER A 62 -18.29 -7.48 -3.96
CA SER A 62 -19.32 -8.40 -3.46
C SER A 62 -19.37 -9.65 -4.33
N ILE A 63 -19.97 -10.76 -3.86
CA ILE A 63 -20.11 -11.98 -4.67
C ILE A 63 -20.85 -11.69 -5.99
N VAL A 64 -21.86 -10.83 -5.95
CA VAL A 64 -22.61 -10.41 -7.15
C VAL A 64 -21.70 -9.66 -8.12
N ASP A 65 -20.91 -8.71 -7.61
CA ASP A 65 -20.00 -7.92 -8.44
C ASP A 65 -18.86 -8.77 -9.01
N GLN A 66 -18.37 -9.77 -8.26
CA GLN A 66 -17.38 -10.74 -8.74
C GLN A 66 -17.92 -11.53 -9.93
N GLN A 67 -19.18 -12.00 -9.87
CA GLN A 67 -19.82 -12.71 -10.97
C GLN A 67 -19.99 -11.82 -12.20
N LEU A 68 -20.44 -10.57 -12.00
CA LEU A 68 -20.57 -9.60 -13.09
C LEU A 68 -19.22 -9.27 -13.72
N PHE A 69 -18.19 -9.08 -12.91
CA PHE A 69 -16.83 -8.82 -13.35
C PHE A 69 -16.26 -10.01 -14.14
N ALA A 70 -16.39 -11.22 -13.60
CA ALA A 70 -15.95 -12.44 -14.28
C ALA A 70 -16.69 -12.66 -15.61
N ALA A 71 -18.00 -12.48 -15.64
CA ALA A 71 -18.79 -12.58 -16.86
C ALA A 71 -18.33 -11.56 -17.92
N ALA A 72 -18.04 -10.32 -17.51
CA ALA A 72 -17.52 -9.29 -18.41
C ALA A 72 -16.10 -9.57 -18.93
N LEU A 73 -15.30 -10.40 -18.24
CA LEU A 73 -13.99 -10.86 -18.74
C LEU A 73 -14.12 -12.07 -19.67
N ILE A 74 -15.01 -13.01 -19.35
CA ILE A 74 -15.22 -14.25 -20.11
C ILE A 74 -15.95 -13.97 -21.42
N ASP A 75 -17.03 -13.19 -21.38
CA ASP A 75 -17.81 -12.78 -22.54
C ASP A 75 -17.93 -11.25 -22.57
N PRO A 76 -16.90 -10.55 -23.09
CA PRO A 76 -16.87 -9.10 -23.06
C PRO A 76 -17.97 -8.50 -23.94
N PRO A 77 -18.87 -7.65 -23.39
CA PRO A 77 -19.95 -7.08 -24.15
C PRO A 77 -19.45 -6.08 -25.19
N LYS A 78 -20.14 -6.01 -26.33
CA LYS A 78 -19.80 -5.03 -27.38
C LYS A 78 -19.90 -3.60 -26.85
N PRO A 79 -18.94 -2.71 -27.20
CA PRO A 79 -18.99 -1.31 -26.79
C PRO A 79 -20.29 -0.62 -27.22
N LYS A 80 -20.99 -0.02 -26.25
CA LYS A 80 -22.21 0.75 -26.52
C LYS A 80 -21.92 1.98 -27.39
N ALA A 81 -22.91 2.46 -28.13
CA ALA A 81 -22.77 3.63 -29.02
C ALA A 81 -22.23 4.88 -28.30
N ALA A 82 -22.64 5.10 -27.05
CA ALA A 82 -22.14 6.20 -26.22
C ALA A 82 -20.62 6.10 -25.97
N LEU A 83 -20.11 4.90 -25.66
CA LEU A 83 -18.69 4.67 -25.44
C LEU A 83 -17.88 4.91 -26.73
N LYS A 84 -18.39 4.44 -27.88
CA LYS A 84 -17.78 4.72 -29.20
C LYS A 84 -17.67 6.22 -29.48
N ARG A 85 -18.74 6.99 -29.19
CA ARG A 85 -18.75 8.46 -29.34
C ARG A 85 -17.74 9.12 -28.40
N ALA A 86 -17.60 8.65 -27.16
CA ALA A 86 -16.63 9.18 -26.19
C ALA A 86 -15.19 9.00 -26.66
N PHE A 87 -14.83 7.81 -27.16
CA PHE A 87 -13.50 7.55 -27.75
C PHE A 87 -13.23 8.42 -28.98
N ALA A 88 -14.22 8.60 -29.86
CA ALA A 88 -14.10 9.48 -31.02
C ALA A 88 -13.87 10.94 -30.61
N ARG A 89 -14.57 11.42 -29.57
CA ARG A 89 -14.38 12.78 -29.03
C ARG A 89 -12.99 12.95 -28.42
N ARG A 90 -12.52 12.00 -27.60
CA ARG A 90 -11.18 12.05 -26.99
C ARG A 90 -10.08 12.16 -28.04
N ARG A 91 -10.15 11.35 -29.11
CA ARG A 91 -9.19 11.41 -30.22
C ARG A 91 -9.13 12.77 -30.91
N LYS A 92 -10.24 13.51 -30.98
CA LYS A 92 -10.25 14.86 -31.57
C LYS A 92 -9.69 15.95 -30.64
N LEU A 93 -9.66 15.69 -29.33
CA LEU A 93 -9.26 16.68 -28.32
C LEU A 93 -7.81 16.52 -27.88
N ILE A 94 -7.27 15.30 -27.92
CA ILE A 94 -5.94 14.94 -27.38
C ILE A 94 -5.07 14.23 -28.43
N GLY A 95 -5.65 13.85 -29.58
CA GLY A 95 -4.95 13.16 -30.66
C GLY A 95 -4.48 14.12 -31.75
#